data_AF-A0A183IXV1-F1
#
_entry.id   AF-A0A183IXV1-F1
#
_cell.length_a   1.000
_cell.length_b   1.000
_cell.length_c   1.000
_cell.angle_alpha   90.00
_cell.angle_beta   90.00
_cell.angle_gamma   90.00
#
_symmetry.space_group_name_H-M   'P 1'
#
loop_
_entity.id
_entity.type
_entity.pdbx_description
1 polymer ?
#
loop_
_entity_poly.entity_id
_entity_poly.type
_entity_poly.pdbx_seq_one_letter_code
_entity_poly.pdbx_strand_id
1 'polypeptide(L)'
;MGRLIAGISSFFTAKQVSYMLEQSPQILLSNFEELKQKYEYIYYMIGLDNTHVWFQYSLMHIQMRHECVLRTGAFVKPDPKRPFISSHNPKLWQILDSDDKTFATEVCGISLAEYDTFQRMYERQREREDGKTVEYYKVDEAAEQDADDE
;
A
#
# COMPACT_ATOMS: atom_id res chain seq x y z
N MET A 1 26.39 2.76 0.99
CA MET A 1 25.88 1.53 1.64
C MET A 1 25.68 1.65 3.15
N GLY A 2 26.63 2.19 3.94
CA GLY A 2 26.50 2.23 5.41
C GLY A 2 25.24 2.90 5.98
N ARG A 3 24.75 3.98 5.36
CA ARG A 3 23.50 4.67 5.77
C ARG A 3 22.23 3.85 5.47
N LEU A 4 22.22 3.07 4.39
CA LEU A 4 21.08 2.23 4.01
C LEU A 4 20.91 1.07 5.00
N ILE A 5 21.99 0.36 5.27
CA ILE A 5 21.99 -0.77 6.20
C ILE A 5 21.61 -0.29 7.60
N ALA A 6 22.17 0.85 8.06
CA ALA A 6 21.78 1.45 9.33
C ALA A 6 20.28 1.82 9.36
N GLY A 7 19.75 2.41 8.28
CA GLY A 7 18.32 2.73 8.16
C GLY A 7 17.44 1.48 8.25
N ILE A 8 17.72 0.48 7.40
CA ILE A 8 16.97 -0.78 7.35
C ILE A 8 17.03 -1.50 8.71
N SER A 9 18.21 -1.62 9.33
CA SER A 9 18.38 -2.29 10.62
C SER A 9 17.77 -1.52 11.80
N SER A 10 17.58 -0.21 11.69
CA SER A 10 16.90 0.60 12.72
C SER A 10 15.37 0.54 12.60
N PHE A 11 14.86 0.28 11.40
CA PHE A 11 13.43 0.33 11.09
C PHE A 11 12.78 -1.06 11.09
N PHE A 12 13.51 -2.08 10.65
CA PHE A 12 13.06 -3.47 10.59
C PHE A 12 13.78 -4.35 11.60
N THR A 13 13.09 -5.36 12.11
CA THR A 13 13.72 -6.38 12.97
C THR A 13 14.75 -7.19 12.18
N ALA A 14 15.75 -7.76 12.86
CA ALA A 14 16.78 -8.58 12.22
C ALA A 14 16.18 -9.74 11.39
N LYS A 15 15.08 -10.35 11.84
CA LYS A 15 14.37 -11.40 11.11
C LYS A 15 13.75 -10.90 9.81
N GLN A 16 13.10 -9.72 9.85
CA GLN A 16 12.54 -9.09 8.65
C GLN A 16 13.64 -8.72 7.67
N VAL A 17 14.75 -8.15 8.14
CA VAL A 17 15.89 -7.81 7.28
C VAL A 17 16.45 -9.06 6.60
N SER A 18 16.70 -10.15 7.35
CA SER A 18 17.15 -11.41 6.76
C SER A 18 16.20 -11.92 5.68
N TYR A 19 14.90 -11.95 5.96
CA TYR A 19 13.90 -12.40 5.00
C TYR A 19 13.85 -11.52 3.75
N MET A 20 13.89 -10.20 3.91
CA MET A 20 13.91 -9.23 2.80
C MET A 20 15.12 -9.45 1.89
N LEU A 21 16.30 -9.71 2.48
CA LEU A 21 17.52 -9.97 1.73
C LEU A 21 17.52 -11.34 1.05
N GLU A 22 16.91 -12.36 1.66
CA GLU A 22 16.76 -13.69 1.07
C GLU A 22 15.83 -13.66 -0.15
N GLN A 23 14.70 -12.96 -0.06
CA GLN A 23 13.72 -12.88 -1.15
C GLN A 23 14.08 -11.85 -2.23
N SER A 24 14.77 -10.78 -1.85
CA SER A 24 15.04 -9.65 -2.74
C SER A 24 16.35 -8.94 -2.40
N PRO A 25 17.50 -9.53 -2.75
CA PRO A 25 18.81 -8.93 -2.49
C PRO A 25 18.98 -7.56 -3.16
N GLN A 26 18.23 -7.27 -4.22
CA GLN A 26 18.21 -5.97 -4.91
C GLN A 26 17.78 -4.80 -4.02
N ILE A 27 17.14 -5.06 -2.87
CA ILE A 27 16.75 -4.02 -1.91
C ILE A 27 17.95 -3.24 -1.36
N LEU A 28 19.15 -3.86 -1.38
CA LEU A 28 20.40 -3.21 -1.00
C LEU A 28 20.85 -2.12 -2.00
N LEU A 29 20.28 -2.13 -3.21
CA LEU A 29 20.53 -1.14 -4.26
C LEU A 29 19.47 -0.03 -4.27
N SER A 30 18.34 -0.24 -3.60
CA SER A 30 17.24 0.74 -3.50
C SER A 30 17.57 1.88 -2.54
N ASN A 31 16.79 2.96 -2.57
CA ASN A 31 16.88 4.01 -1.57
C ASN A 31 16.06 3.63 -0.32
N PHE A 32 16.62 3.83 0.88
CA PHE A 32 15.89 3.59 2.13
C PHE A 32 14.61 4.44 2.23
N GLU A 33 14.64 5.68 1.73
CA GLU A 33 13.46 6.54 1.75
C GLU A 33 12.32 5.98 0.88
N GLU A 34 12.63 5.41 -0.28
CA GLU A 34 11.63 4.76 -1.14
C GLU A 34 11.04 3.53 -0.46
N LEU A 35 11.88 2.74 0.21
CA LEU A 35 11.43 1.57 0.97
C LEU A 35 10.50 1.97 2.12
N LYS A 36 10.87 3.03 2.84
CA LYS A 36 10.07 3.60 3.92
C LYS A 36 8.71 4.11 3.40
N GLN A 37 8.69 4.82 2.28
CA GLN A 37 7.44 5.29 1.64
C GLN A 37 6.51 4.13 1.28
N LYS A 38 7.04 3.03 0.71
CA LYS A 38 6.24 1.82 0.43
C LYS A 38 5.67 1.23 1.71
N TYR A 39 6.50 1.10 2.74
CA TYR A 39 6.07 0.56 4.03
C TYR A 39 4.97 1.41 4.66
N GLU A 40 5.16 2.73 4.74
CA GLU A 40 4.18 3.65 5.32
C GLU A 40 2.85 3.59 4.57
N TYR A 41 2.89 3.58 3.24
CA TYR A 41 1.67 3.45 2.44
C TYR A 41 0.89 2.17 2.79
N ILE A 42 1.57 1.03 2.84
CA ILE A 42 0.93 -0.25 3.18
C ILE A 42 0.40 -0.24 4.62
N TYR A 43 1.20 0.28 5.55
CA TYR A 43 0.84 0.34 6.96
C TYR A 43 -0.42 1.19 7.19
N TYR A 44 -0.47 2.40 6.62
CA TYR A 44 -1.57 3.34 6.87
C TYR A 44 -2.80 3.12 5.99
N MET A 45 -2.62 2.66 4.74
CA MET A 45 -3.73 2.54 3.79
C MET A 45 -4.34 1.14 3.76
N ILE A 46 -3.50 0.11 3.81
CA ILE A 46 -3.94 -1.29 3.66
C ILE A 46 -4.12 -1.97 5.01
N GLY A 47 -3.39 -1.53 6.05
CA GLY A 47 -3.33 -2.24 7.32
C GLY A 47 -2.41 -3.45 7.19
N LEU A 48 -1.21 -3.32 7.73
CA LEU A 48 -0.11 -4.24 7.44
C LEU A 48 -0.46 -5.69 7.86
N ASP A 49 -0.50 -6.59 6.89
CA ASP A 49 -0.46 -8.04 7.12
C ASP A 49 1.02 -8.47 7.21
N ASN A 50 1.35 -9.53 7.94
CA ASN A 50 2.73 -10.06 8.09
C ASN A 50 3.32 -10.63 6.78
N THR A 51 2.74 -10.27 5.64
CA THR A 51 3.13 -10.74 4.31
C THR A 51 4.28 -9.89 3.79
N HIS A 52 5.42 -10.54 3.60
CA HIS A 52 6.69 -9.92 3.30
C HIS A 52 6.97 -9.89 1.79
N VAL A 53 6.00 -9.57 0.94
CA VAL A 53 6.17 -9.63 -0.53
C VAL A 53 6.18 -8.26 -1.19
N TRP A 54 5.77 -7.23 -0.46
CA TRP A 54 5.55 -5.88 -1.00
C TRP A 54 6.81 -5.17 -1.47
N PHE A 55 7.98 -5.44 -0.89
CA PHE A 55 9.21 -4.72 -1.22
C PHE A 55 9.73 -5.02 -2.64
N GLN A 56 9.22 -6.08 -3.28
CA GLN A 56 9.57 -6.46 -4.66
C GLN A 56 8.88 -5.57 -5.69
N TYR A 57 7.77 -4.93 -5.31
CA TYR A 57 6.94 -4.14 -6.20
C TYR A 57 7.30 -2.64 -6.15
N SER A 58 7.02 -1.94 -7.24
CA SER A 58 7.11 -0.48 -7.27
C SER A 58 5.99 0.14 -6.44
N LEU A 59 6.21 1.36 -5.92
CA LEU A 59 5.16 2.09 -5.20
C LEU A 59 3.92 2.29 -6.09
N MET A 60 4.15 2.62 -7.37
CA MET A 60 3.09 2.76 -8.37
C MET A 60 2.22 1.49 -8.49
N HIS A 61 2.83 0.31 -8.54
CA HIS A 61 2.12 -0.96 -8.61
C HIS A 61 1.24 -1.18 -7.37
N ILE A 62 1.82 -0.98 -6.18
CA ILE A 62 1.10 -1.12 -4.90
C ILE A 62 -0.10 -0.16 -4.83
N GLN A 63 0.12 1.11 -5.19
CA GLN A 63 -0.92 2.12 -5.15
C GLN A 63 -2.03 1.87 -6.16
N MET A 64 -1.68 1.53 -7.40
CA MET A 64 -2.63 1.24 -8.47
C MET A 64 -3.54 0.05 -8.12
N ARG A 65 -2.97 -1.04 -7.63
CA ARG A 65 -3.77 -2.22 -7.24
C ARG A 65 -4.64 -1.95 -6.03
N HIS A 66 -4.11 -1.23 -5.03
CA HIS A 66 -4.90 -0.80 -3.88
C HIS A 66 -6.07 0.13 -4.30
N GLU A 67 -5.82 1.09 -5.18
CA GLU A 67 -6.87 1.99 -5.68
C GLU A 67 -7.95 1.24 -6.46
N CYS A 68 -7.57 0.22 -7.24
CA CYS A 68 -8.52 -0.61 -7.96
C CYS A 68 -9.48 -1.32 -7.00
N VAL A 69 -8.95 -2.01 -5.97
CA VAL A 69 -9.81 -2.72 -5.00
C VAL A 69 -10.65 -1.77 -4.15
N LEU A 70 -10.18 -0.55 -3.89
CA LEU A 70 -10.99 0.50 -3.25
C LEU A 70 -12.17 0.94 -4.14
N ARG A 71 -11.90 1.24 -5.41
CA ARG A 71 -12.93 1.76 -6.34
C ARG A 71 -13.97 0.71 -6.73
N THR A 72 -13.60 -0.57 -6.76
CA THR A 72 -14.56 -1.65 -6.97
C THR A 72 -15.31 -2.03 -5.70
N GLY A 73 -14.93 -1.49 -4.54
CA GLY A 73 -15.53 -1.80 -3.24
C GLY A 73 -15.11 -3.16 -2.68
N ALA A 74 -14.16 -3.85 -3.32
CA ALA A 74 -13.60 -5.12 -2.85
C ALA A 74 -12.73 -4.94 -1.59
N PHE A 75 -12.25 -3.73 -1.33
CA PHE A 75 -11.49 -3.37 -0.15
C PHE A 75 -12.13 -2.18 0.56
N VAL A 76 -12.26 -2.27 1.88
CA VAL A 76 -12.72 -1.17 2.73
C VAL A 76 -11.61 -0.80 3.71
N LYS A 77 -11.27 0.49 3.80
CA LYS A 77 -10.21 0.96 4.71
C LYS A 77 -10.47 0.45 6.14
N PRO A 78 -9.47 -0.17 6.80
CA PRO A 78 -9.64 -0.64 8.17
C PRO A 78 -10.04 0.51 9.09
N ASP A 79 -11.23 0.42 9.68
CA ASP A 79 -11.71 1.34 10.70
C ASP A 79 -11.54 0.68 12.08
N PRO A 80 -10.75 1.26 13.00
CA PRO A 80 -10.59 0.76 14.36
C PRO A 80 -11.92 0.55 15.10
N LYS A 81 -12.95 1.35 14.76
CA LYS A 81 -14.29 1.28 15.35
C LYS A 81 -15.16 0.20 14.69
N ARG A 82 -14.77 -0.34 13.53
CA ARG A 82 -15.53 -1.35 12.76
C ARG A 82 -14.63 -2.48 12.23
N PRO A 83 -13.98 -3.25 13.11
CA PRO A 83 -12.98 -4.26 12.71
C PRO A 83 -13.55 -5.40 11.85
N PHE A 84 -14.84 -5.74 12.00
CA PHE A 84 -15.49 -6.81 11.23
C PHE A 84 -15.61 -6.51 9.73
N ILE A 85 -15.71 -5.23 9.33
CA ILE A 85 -15.78 -4.87 7.91
C ILE A 85 -14.41 -5.12 7.24
N SER A 86 -13.33 -4.79 7.95
CA SER A 86 -11.96 -5.00 7.47
C SER A 86 -11.56 -6.48 7.38
N SER A 87 -12.24 -7.40 8.07
CA SER A 87 -11.88 -8.82 8.06
C SER A 87 -12.20 -9.53 6.75
N HIS A 88 -13.02 -8.90 5.89
CA HIS A 88 -13.38 -9.41 4.57
C HIS A 88 -12.48 -8.88 3.45
N ASN A 89 -11.55 -7.98 3.77
CA ASN A 89 -10.61 -7.46 2.80
C ASN A 89 -9.72 -8.57 2.24
N PRO A 90 -9.40 -8.52 0.93
CA PRO A 90 -8.42 -9.43 0.36
C PRO A 90 -7.07 -9.26 1.05
N LYS A 91 -6.34 -10.37 1.20
CA LYS A 91 -5.00 -10.37 1.78
C LYS A 91 -4.04 -9.61 0.88
N LEU A 92 -2.99 -9.02 1.46
CA LEU A 92 -2.03 -8.21 0.71
C LEU A 92 -1.38 -9.00 -0.45
N TRP A 93 -1.06 -10.28 -0.25
CA TRP A 93 -0.53 -11.14 -1.32
C TRP A 93 -1.55 -11.39 -2.44
N GLN A 94 -2.86 -11.43 -2.15
CA GLN A 94 -3.89 -11.54 -3.19
C GLN A 94 -3.95 -10.25 -4.02
N ILE A 95 -3.72 -9.10 -3.39
CA ILE A 95 -3.70 -7.80 -4.07
C ILE A 95 -2.43 -7.67 -4.91
N LEU A 96 -1.24 -7.99 -4.37
CA LEU A 96 0.05 -7.68 -5.01
C LEU A 96 0.64 -8.82 -5.85
N ASP A 97 0.53 -10.07 -5.41
CA ASP A 97 1.27 -11.20 -6.02
C ASP A 97 0.48 -11.93 -7.10
N SER A 98 -0.83 -11.71 -7.18
CA SER A 98 -1.68 -12.32 -8.22
C SER A 98 -1.34 -11.77 -9.61
N ASP A 99 -1.45 -12.59 -10.65
CA ASP A 99 -1.39 -12.08 -12.02
C ASP A 99 -2.58 -11.16 -12.32
N ASP A 100 -2.46 -10.31 -13.34
CA ASP A 100 -3.46 -9.29 -13.64
C ASP A 100 -4.86 -9.87 -13.92
N LYS A 101 -4.96 -11.09 -14.47
CA LYS A 101 -6.25 -11.73 -14.73
C LYS A 101 -6.90 -12.17 -13.42
N THR A 102 -6.18 -12.92 -12.60
CA THR A 102 -6.68 -13.37 -11.29
C THR A 102 -7.00 -12.18 -10.39
N PHE A 103 -6.14 -11.15 -10.37
CA PHE A 103 -6.41 -9.90 -9.67
C PHE A 103 -7.72 -9.27 -10.11
N ALA A 104 -7.90 -9.04 -11.41
CA ALA A 104 -9.09 -8.39 -11.94
C ALA A 104 -10.36 -9.19 -11.61
N THR A 105 -10.38 -10.49 -11.91
CA THR A 105 -11.61 -11.27 -11.85
C THR A 105 -11.94 -11.79 -10.46
N GLU A 106 -10.94 -12.24 -9.70
CA GLU A 106 -11.17 -12.91 -8.41
C GLU A 106 -11.03 -11.96 -7.22
N VAL A 107 -10.21 -10.92 -7.33
CA VAL A 107 -9.99 -9.95 -6.24
C VAL A 107 -10.84 -8.70 -6.43
N CYS A 108 -10.83 -8.10 -7.62
CA CYS A 108 -11.59 -6.88 -7.89
C CYS A 108 -13.04 -7.11 -8.35
N GLY A 109 -13.35 -8.28 -8.90
CA GLY A 109 -14.68 -8.59 -9.44
C GLY A 109 -14.98 -7.91 -10.78
N ILE A 110 -13.95 -7.57 -11.56
CA ILE A 110 -14.05 -6.91 -12.87
C ILE A 110 -13.41 -7.76 -13.97
N SER A 111 -13.66 -7.43 -15.23
CA SER A 111 -12.99 -8.06 -16.36
C SER A 111 -11.54 -7.59 -16.50
N LEU A 112 -10.69 -8.42 -17.13
CA LEU A 112 -9.31 -8.05 -17.45
C LEU A 112 -9.23 -6.79 -18.34
N ALA A 113 -10.19 -6.61 -19.24
CA ALA A 113 -10.25 -5.44 -20.13
C ALA A 113 -10.58 -4.14 -19.36
N GLU A 114 -11.45 -4.20 -18.36
CA GLU A 114 -11.72 -3.08 -17.46
C GLU A 114 -10.49 -2.73 -16.64
N TYR A 115 -9.76 -3.74 -16.15
CA TYR A 115 -8.52 -3.51 -15.41
C TYR A 115 -7.41 -2.89 -16.29
N ASP A 116 -7.17 -3.38 -17.51
CA ASP A 116 -6.21 -2.75 -18.45
C ASP A 116 -6.60 -1.29 -18.76
N THR A 117 -7.90 -1.02 -18.90
CA THR A 117 -8.39 0.36 -19.06
C THR A 117 -8.12 1.20 -17.82
N PHE A 118 -8.36 0.65 -16.63
CA PHE A 118 -8.09 1.30 -15.36
C PHE A 118 -6.60 1.64 -15.19
N GLN A 119 -5.68 0.71 -15.51
CA GLN A 119 -4.22 0.94 -15.42
C GLN A 119 -3.81 2.16 -16.24
N ARG A 120 -4.26 2.24 -17.50
CA ARG A 120 -3.97 3.38 -18.39
C ARG A 120 -4.56 4.70 -17.88
N MET A 121 -5.74 4.65 -17.26
CA MET A 121 -6.36 5.85 -16.67
C MET A 121 -5.60 6.30 -15.42
N TYR A 122 -5.18 5.36 -14.58
CA TYR A 122 -4.44 5.60 -13.35
C TYR A 122 -3.07 6.22 -13.65
N GLU A 123 -2.32 5.68 -14.61
CA GLU A 123 -1.03 6.22 -15.07
C GLU A 123 -1.17 7.68 -15.55
N ARG A 124 -2.17 7.96 -16.40
CA ARG A 124 -2.43 9.33 -16.88
C ARG A 124 -2.85 10.27 -15.76
N GLN A 125 -3.57 9.79 -14.75
CA GLN A 125 -3.94 10.61 -13.59
C GLN A 125 -2.69 10.98 -12.78
N ARG A 126 -1.85 9.99 -12.49
CA ARG A 126 -0.56 10.14 -11.80
C ARG A 126 0.38 11.12 -12.50
N GLU A 127 0.53 11.01 -13.82
CA GLU A 127 1.35 11.95 -14.60
C GLU A 127 0.87 13.41 -14.49
N ARG A 128 -0.45 13.62 -14.39
CA ARG A 128 -1.04 14.97 -14.23
C ARG A 128 -0.85 15.52 -12.82
N GLU A 129 -0.87 14.65 -11.82
CA GLU A 129 -0.67 14.99 -10.41
C GLU A 129 0.81 15.24 -10.08
N ASP A 130 1.73 14.44 -10.62
CA ASP A 130 3.18 14.68 -10.44
C ASP A 130 3.64 15.99 -11.11
N GLY A 131 2.91 16.49 -12.12
CA GLY A 131 3.09 17.82 -12.70
C GLY A 131 2.49 18.99 -11.88
N LYS A 132 1.76 18.69 -10.81
CA LYS A 132 1.10 19.65 -9.91
C LYS A 132 1.37 19.22 -8.46
N THR A 133 2.46 19.65 -7.84
CA THR A 133 2.78 19.41 -6.41
C THR A 133 1.54 19.35 -5.51
N VAL A 134 1.13 18.14 -5.10
CA VAL A 134 -0.01 17.92 -4.19
C VAL A 134 0.52 17.76 -2.76
N GLU A 135 0.20 18.71 -1.89
CA GLU A 135 0.46 18.64 -0.45
C GLU A 135 -0.48 17.62 0.21
N TYR A 136 -0.08 16.36 0.22
CA TYR A 136 -0.61 15.34 1.12
C TYR A 136 -0.17 15.69 2.54
N TYR A 137 -0.97 16.39 3.35
CA TYR A 137 -1.07 16.28 4.84
C TYR A 137 -1.94 17.43 5.39
N LYS A 138 -3.26 17.30 5.28
CA LYS A 138 -4.20 17.85 6.28
C LYS A 138 -5.24 16.77 6.54
N VAL A 139 -4.91 15.88 7.48
CA VAL A 139 -5.93 15.06 8.13
C VAL A 139 -6.58 15.97 9.15
N ASP A 140 -7.88 16.17 9.00
CA ASP A 140 -8.71 16.95 9.91
C ASP A 140 -8.58 16.39 11.34
N GLU A 141 -7.85 17.11 12.20
CA GLU A 141 -8.05 17.07 13.65
C GLU A 141 -9.41 17.70 13.96
N ALA A 142 -10.47 16.90 13.80
CA ALA A 142 -11.80 17.25 14.27
C ALA A 142 -12.44 16.04 14.94
N ALA A 143 -11.90 15.67 16.10
CA ALA A 143 -12.65 14.94 17.11
C ALA A 143 -12.08 15.27 18.50
N GLU A 144 -13.00 15.43 19.45
CA GLU A 144 -12.80 15.61 20.90
C GLU A 144 -12.64 17.06 21.37
N GLN A 145 -13.77 17.78 21.40
CA GLN A 145 -14.08 18.59 22.59
C GLN A 145 -15.11 17.82 23.41
N ASP A 146 -14.62 17.40 24.57
CA ASP A 146 -15.32 16.70 25.63
C ASP A 146 -16.60 17.41 26.05
N ALA A 147 -17.56 16.57 26.42
CA ALA A 147 -18.62 16.92 27.33
C ALA A 147 -18.03 17.35 28.68
N ASP A 148 -18.31 18.57 29.10
CA ASP A 148 -18.68 18.90 30.48
C ASP A 148 -19.25 20.32 30.53
N ASP A 149 -20.11 20.54 31.53
CA ASP A 149 -20.81 21.77 31.95
C ASP A 149 -22.24 21.97 31.39
N GLU A 150 -23.24 21.32 31.99
CA GLU A 150 -24.09 21.84 33.11
C GLU A 150 -25.31 20.94 33.39
#